data_AF-A0A6M5Y9Z9-F1
#
_entry.id   AF-A0A6M5Y9Z9-F1
#
_cell.length_a   1.000
_cell.length_b   1.000
_cell.length_c   1.000
_cell.angle_alpha   90.00
_cell.angle_beta   90.00
_cell.angle_gamma   90.00
#
_symmetry.space_group_name_H-M   'P 1'
#
loop_
_entity.id
_entity.type
_entity.pdbx_description
1 polymer ?
#
loop_
_entity_poly.entity_id
_entity_poly.type
_entity_poly.pdbx_seq_one_letter_code
_entity_poly.pdbx_strand_id
1 'polypeptide(L)'
;MRLLFLCFFFLILTLTSRAQERVRNVRLRVVDSSQVEIRYDLINARPGDSIYFQIRSRLRGALRILPEFVRGDIGTRIVAGSERRIVWNALANGYSLNEEIRATVLVKTGLLPAPSAPLPTEPTIASRPEKPSQKPTSVTTPLNPASIPRLPKRSEPTVIGRDTVTARPAPPAEPRPVTQPPTRPDPPAVSPTEPATIPQPADVSSQRKRYAGPAWALLSAVAPGVGNIFVQTPNPKVGLRPFIAVGCYGLLAYGLIERLKSRDEFAVYERQKNSVLAEPYYQKANSHYHRYYLATRTAIAVAAADVILTFLRGLRNNQLRSEARRLQSVTFRPGIQAGQPTAVMRYSF
;
A
#
# COMPACT_ATOMS: atom_id res chain seq x y z
N MET A 1 -9.20 -16.10 21.88
CA MET A 1 -9.73 -15.65 20.56
C MET A 1 -9.43 -14.18 20.25
N ARG A 2 -9.79 -13.21 21.11
CA ARG A 2 -9.49 -11.77 20.85
C ARG A 2 -7.98 -11.45 20.75
N LEU A 3 -7.16 -12.04 21.62
CA LEU A 3 -5.70 -11.87 21.59
C LEU A 3 -5.06 -12.41 20.31
N LEU A 4 -5.57 -13.54 19.80
CA LEU A 4 -5.07 -14.21 18.60
C LEU A 4 -5.34 -13.37 17.35
N PHE A 5 -6.49 -12.68 17.29
CA PHE A 5 -6.81 -11.71 16.23
C PHE A 5 -5.90 -10.49 16.24
N LEU A 6 -5.59 -9.97 17.43
CA LEU A 6 -4.69 -8.82 17.56
C LEU A 6 -3.27 -9.16 17.11
N CYS A 7 -2.78 -10.37 17.46
CA CYS A 7 -1.51 -10.90 16.93
C CYS A 7 -1.54 -11.05 15.41
N PHE A 8 -2.61 -11.58 14.82
CA PHE A 8 -2.69 -11.77 13.36
C PHE A 8 -2.72 -10.43 12.60
N PHE A 9 -3.39 -9.42 13.16
CA PHE A 9 -3.40 -8.07 12.61
C PHE A 9 -2.01 -7.41 12.66
N PHE A 10 -1.30 -7.52 13.79
CA PHE A 10 0.09 -7.06 13.89
C PHE A 10 1.05 -7.84 12.96
N LEU A 11 0.81 -9.13 12.74
CA LEU A 11 1.60 -9.94 11.80
C LEU A 11 1.41 -9.44 10.36
N ILE A 12 0.19 -9.14 9.93
CA ILE A 12 -0.08 -8.61 8.58
C ILE A 12 0.55 -7.24 8.39
N LEU A 13 0.52 -6.37 9.41
CA LEU A 13 1.16 -5.05 9.36
C LEU A 13 2.69 -5.12 9.29
N THR A 14 3.33 -6.17 9.83
CA THR A 14 4.79 -6.34 9.73
C THR A 14 5.22 -6.99 8.41
N LEU A 15 4.33 -7.72 7.74
CA LEU A 15 4.63 -8.39 6.46
C LEU A 15 4.74 -7.43 5.27
N THR A 16 4.19 -6.21 5.34
CA THR A 16 4.20 -5.26 4.21
C THR A 16 5.53 -4.54 3.97
N SER A 17 6.55 -4.75 4.81
CA SER A 17 7.83 -4.04 4.69
C SER A 17 8.96 -4.86 4.06
N ARG A 18 8.63 -5.87 3.24
CA ARG A 18 9.60 -6.50 2.33
C ARG A 18 9.47 -5.91 0.92
N ALA A 19 9.50 -4.58 0.83
CA ALA A 19 9.92 -3.95 -0.42
C ALA A 19 11.26 -4.59 -0.77
N GLN A 20 11.33 -5.25 -1.94
CA GLN A 20 12.48 -6.06 -2.35
C GLN A 20 13.75 -5.23 -2.25
N GLU A 21 14.50 -5.43 -1.17
CA GLU A 21 15.79 -4.81 -0.95
C GLU A 21 16.75 -5.43 -1.97
N ARG A 22 16.86 -4.79 -3.14
CA ARG A 22 17.73 -5.25 -4.23
C ARG A 22 19.19 -4.86 -4.01
N VAL A 23 19.43 -3.86 -3.18
CA VAL A 23 20.75 -3.33 -2.86
C VAL A 23 21.03 -3.51 -1.38
N ARG A 24 22.20 -4.05 -1.05
CA ARG A 24 22.67 -4.25 0.33
C ARG A 24 24.06 -3.67 0.52
N ASN A 25 24.47 -3.60 1.79
CA ASN A 25 25.85 -3.33 2.18
C ASN A 25 26.43 -2.05 1.53
N VAL A 26 25.64 -0.98 1.49
CA VAL A 26 26.07 0.30 0.93
C VAL A 26 27.12 0.91 1.85
N ARG A 27 28.37 0.94 1.41
CA ARG A 27 29.51 1.53 2.11
C ARG A 27 29.97 2.77 1.38
N LEU A 28 30.26 3.80 2.15
CA LEU A 28 30.79 5.05 1.65
C LEU A 28 32.23 5.19 2.09
N ARG A 29 33.14 5.46 1.15
CA ARG A 29 34.54 5.77 1.43
C ARG A 29 34.92 7.06 0.72
N VAL A 30 35.43 8.01 1.47
CA VAL A 30 36.07 9.19 0.90
C VAL A 30 37.50 8.78 0.54
N VAL A 31 37.84 8.81 -0.75
CA VAL A 31 39.17 8.37 -1.22
C VAL A 31 40.18 9.51 -0.99
N ASP A 32 39.77 10.72 -1.32
CA ASP A 32 40.50 11.98 -1.21
C ASP A 32 39.50 13.13 -0.99
N SER A 33 39.97 14.37 -0.89
CA SER A 33 39.07 15.54 -0.71
C SER A 33 38.20 15.84 -1.94
N SER A 34 38.43 15.13 -3.06
CA SER A 34 37.75 15.35 -4.33
C SER A 34 36.82 14.22 -4.77
N GLN A 35 37.03 12.98 -4.32
CA GLN A 35 36.30 11.80 -4.78
C GLN A 35 35.68 10.99 -3.64
N VAL A 36 34.48 10.50 -3.95
CA VAL A 36 33.70 9.61 -3.11
C VAL A 36 33.54 8.28 -3.82
N GLU A 37 33.88 7.19 -3.13
CA GLU A 37 33.67 5.83 -3.56
C GLU A 37 32.49 5.22 -2.79
N ILE A 38 31.50 4.72 -3.53
CA ILE A 38 30.34 4.02 -3.00
C ILE A 38 30.45 2.56 -3.42
N ARG A 39 30.49 1.66 -2.45
CA ARG A 39 30.45 0.21 -2.68
C ARG A 39 29.10 -0.34 -2.25
N TYR A 40 28.56 -1.29 -3.01
CA TYR A 40 27.28 -1.91 -2.69
C TYR A 40 27.17 -3.32 -3.28
N ASP A 41 26.27 -4.13 -2.72
CA ASP A 41 25.95 -5.46 -3.20
C ASP A 41 24.59 -5.44 -3.90
N LEU A 42 24.52 -5.99 -5.11
CA LEU A 42 23.32 -6.04 -5.94
C LEU A 42 22.86 -7.49 -6.10
N ILE A 43 21.77 -7.86 -5.44
CA ILE A 43 21.38 -9.29 -5.29
C ILE A 43 20.57 -9.78 -6.48
N ASN A 44 19.59 -8.99 -6.95
CA ASN A 44 18.62 -9.41 -7.96
C ASN A 44 18.41 -8.32 -9.01
N ALA A 45 19.38 -8.18 -9.92
CA ALA A 45 19.26 -7.29 -11.07
C ALA A 45 18.55 -8.01 -12.22
N ARG A 46 17.48 -7.40 -12.74
CA ARG A 46 16.82 -7.85 -13.97
C ARG A 46 17.32 -7.04 -15.16
N PRO A 47 17.36 -7.62 -16.38
CA PRO A 47 17.52 -6.84 -17.59
C PRO A 47 16.50 -5.70 -17.63
N GLY A 48 16.97 -4.47 -17.83
CA GLY A 48 16.12 -3.26 -17.81
C GLY A 48 16.08 -2.52 -16.47
N ASP A 49 16.55 -3.13 -15.37
CA ASP A 49 16.75 -2.38 -14.12
C ASP A 49 17.81 -1.28 -14.31
N SER A 50 17.58 -0.15 -13.66
CA SER A 50 18.46 1.01 -13.69
C SER A 50 18.91 1.38 -12.28
N ILE A 51 20.20 1.52 -12.08
CA ILE A 51 20.80 1.89 -10.80
C ILE A 51 21.05 3.39 -10.78
N TYR A 52 20.58 4.03 -9.72
CA TYR A 52 20.81 5.42 -9.41
C TYR A 52 21.37 5.53 -7.99
N PHE A 53 21.95 6.67 -7.68
CA PHE A 53 22.32 6.99 -6.32
C PHE A 53 21.96 8.43 -6.02
N GLN A 54 21.71 8.70 -4.75
CA GLN A 54 21.48 10.02 -4.21
C GLN A 54 22.48 10.27 -3.09
N ILE A 55 23.05 11.46 -3.06
CA ILE A 55 23.89 11.91 -1.95
C ILE A 55 23.17 13.04 -1.24
N ARG A 56 23.09 12.93 0.09
CA ARG A 56 22.60 13.99 0.96
C ARG A 56 23.73 14.45 1.86
N SER A 57 24.03 15.73 1.79
CA SER A 57 24.81 16.46 2.79
C SER A 57 23.96 16.79 4.00
N ARG A 58 24.57 16.78 5.18
CA ARG A 58 23.93 17.22 6.42
C ARG A 58 23.58 18.72 6.39
N LEU A 59 24.42 19.56 5.78
CA LEU A 59 24.22 21.02 5.77
C LEU A 59 23.44 21.49 4.53
N ARG A 60 23.74 20.92 3.36
CA ARG A 60 23.19 21.36 2.07
C ARG A 60 21.96 20.57 1.61
N GLY A 61 21.62 19.47 2.30
CA GLY A 61 20.55 18.58 1.88
C GLY A 61 20.93 17.73 0.67
N ALA A 62 19.99 17.52 -0.26
CA ALA A 62 20.23 16.69 -1.43
C ALA A 62 21.17 17.37 -2.43
N LEU A 63 22.29 16.73 -2.76
CA LEU A 63 23.28 17.25 -3.70
C LEU A 63 22.88 16.89 -5.12
N ARG A 64 23.01 17.86 -6.05
CA ARG A 64 22.76 17.63 -7.48
C ARG A 64 24.00 16.98 -8.10
N ILE A 65 23.88 15.74 -8.52
CA ILE A 65 24.96 14.96 -9.12
C ILE A 65 24.85 15.04 -10.64
N LEU A 66 25.88 15.57 -11.31
CA LEU A 66 25.96 15.57 -12.77
C LEU A 66 26.57 14.24 -13.25
N PRO A 67 25.96 13.56 -14.25
CA PRO A 67 26.41 12.24 -14.72
C PRO A 67 27.86 12.20 -15.22
N GLU A 68 28.36 13.30 -15.77
CA GLU A 68 29.73 13.41 -16.31
C GLU A 68 30.82 13.23 -15.25
N PHE A 69 30.51 13.48 -13.98
CA PHE A 69 31.43 13.30 -12.85
C PHE A 69 31.25 11.97 -12.13
N VAL A 70 30.46 11.04 -12.68
CA VAL A 70 30.20 9.73 -12.10
C VAL A 70 30.75 8.64 -13.01
N ARG A 71 31.44 7.66 -12.41
CA ARG A 71 31.98 6.49 -13.10
C ARG A 71 31.66 5.22 -12.32
N GLY A 72 31.72 4.06 -12.99
CA GLY A 72 31.54 2.74 -12.38
C GLY A 72 30.19 2.10 -12.67
N ASP A 73 29.73 1.24 -11.77
CA ASP A 73 28.51 0.44 -11.89
C ASP A 73 27.25 1.29 -11.66
N ILE A 74 26.89 2.16 -12.61
CA ILE A 74 25.70 3.01 -12.57
C ILE A 74 24.92 2.96 -13.90
N GLY A 75 23.60 3.16 -13.84
CA GLY A 75 22.74 3.23 -15.02
C GLY A 75 22.08 1.89 -15.34
N THR A 76 21.84 1.63 -16.62
CA THR A 76 21.15 0.42 -17.11
C THR A 76 22.11 -0.74 -17.32
N ARG A 77 21.60 -1.97 -17.31
CA ARG A 77 22.34 -3.21 -17.68
C ARG A 77 23.47 -3.59 -16.71
N ILE A 78 23.34 -3.22 -15.45
CA ILE A 78 24.26 -3.67 -14.41
C ILE A 78 23.88 -5.09 -13.99
N VAL A 79 24.86 -5.99 -14.00
CA VAL A 79 24.67 -7.39 -13.61
C VAL A 79 24.65 -7.48 -12.08
N ALA A 80 23.85 -8.40 -11.53
CA ALA A 80 23.91 -8.71 -10.10
C ALA A 80 25.34 -9.09 -9.68
N GLY A 81 25.73 -8.80 -8.44
CA GLY A 81 27.05 -9.08 -7.91
C GLY A 81 27.36 -8.29 -6.65
N SER A 82 28.35 -8.75 -5.89
CA SER A 82 28.89 -8.04 -4.72
C SER A 82 29.97 -7.04 -5.12
N GLU A 83 30.26 -6.10 -4.22
CA GLU A 83 31.36 -5.11 -4.38
C GLU A 83 31.25 -4.26 -5.65
N ARG A 84 30.02 -3.95 -6.08
CA ARG A 84 29.77 -2.98 -7.16
C ARG A 84 30.25 -1.60 -6.72
N ARG A 85 30.88 -0.86 -7.63
CA ARG A 85 31.60 0.37 -7.31
C ARG A 85 31.09 1.54 -8.13
N ILE A 86 30.67 2.61 -7.45
CA ILE A 86 30.41 3.92 -8.05
C ILE A 86 31.46 4.90 -7.52
N VAL A 87 32.08 5.66 -8.41
CA VAL A 87 33.05 6.71 -8.08
C VAL A 87 32.47 8.04 -8.54
N TRP A 88 32.36 8.99 -7.63
CA TRP A 88 31.88 10.33 -7.91
C TRP A 88 32.96 11.37 -7.59
N ASN A 89 33.31 12.20 -8.57
CA ASN A 89 34.19 13.34 -8.37
C ASN A 89 33.37 14.55 -7.89
N ALA A 90 33.30 14.71 -6.57
CA ALA A 90 32.52 15.75 -5.92
C ALA A 90 33.08 17.15 -6.22
N LEU A 91 34.41 17.30 -6.23
CA LEU A 91 35.05 18.60 -6.44
C LEU A 91 34.86 19.11 -7.87
N ALA A 92 35.01 18.24 -8.87
CA ALA A 92 34.74 18.58 -10.26
C ALA A 92 33.25 18.95 -10.47
N ASN A 93 32.37 18.37 -9.66
CA ASN A 93 30.96 18.71 -9.61
C ASN A 93 30.64 19.96 -8.73
N GLY A 94 31.65 20.66 -8.22
CA GLY A 94 31.49 21.90 -7.44
C GLY A 94 31.21 21.72 -5.94
N TYR A 95 31.41 20.53 -5.39
CA TYR A 95 31.17 20.22 -3.98
C TYR A 95 32.48 19.90 -3.25
N SER A 96 32.75 20.64 -2.16
CA SER A 96 33.84 20.34 -1.22
C SER A 96 33.41 19.29 -0.19
N LEU A 97 34.19 18.22 -0.01
CA LEU A 97 33.88 17.10 0.90
C LEU A 97 34.26 17.36 2.37
N ASN A 98 34.03 18.57 2.86
CA ASN A 98 34.38 18.98 4.23
C ASN A 98 33.24 18.72 5.23
N GLU A 99 32.26 17.91 4.86
CA GLU A 99 31.03 17.70 5.62
C GLU A 99 30.57 16.24 5.59
N GLU A 100 29.73 15.89 6.56
CA GLU A 100 29.12 14.57 6.66
C GLU A 100 28.11 14.37 5.51
N ILE A 101 28.36 13.34 4.70
CA ILE A 101 27.52 12.97 3.56
C ILE A 101 26.98 11.56 3.73
N ARG A 102 25.75 11.34 3.26
CA ARG A 102 25.08 10.03 3.21
C ARG A 102 24.75 9.69 1.76
N ALA A 103 25.22 8.53 1.31
CA ALA A 103 24.85 7.97 0.01
C ALA A 103 23.69 6.97 0.15
N THR A 104 22.75 6.99 -0.79
CA THR A 104 21.67 6.02 -0.91
C THR A 104 21.65 5.52 -2.35
N VAL A 105 21.81 4.21 -2.54
CA VAL A 105 21.73 3.57 -3.86
C VAL A 105 20.31 3.07 -4.06
N LEU A 106 19.73 3.38 -5.22
CA LEU A 106 18.35 3.12 -5.57
C LEU A 106 18.30 2.29 -6.85
N VAL A 107 17.40 1.31 -6.92
CA VAL A 107 17.14 0.53 -8.14
C VAL A 107 15.77 0.93 -8.66
N LYS A 108 15.74 1.53 -9.84
CA LYS A 108 14.50 1.73 -10.60
C LYS A 108 14.26 0.47 -11.40
N THR A 109 13.17 -0.21 -11.09
CA THR A 109 12.77 -1.40 -11.82
C THR A 109 12.29 -0.98 -13.20
N GLY A 110 13.01 -1.41 -14.25
CA GLY A 110 12.53 -1.22 -15.60
C GLY A 110 11.28 -2.06 -15.79
N LEU A 111 10.20 -1.44 -16.28
CA LEU A 111 9.20 -2.23 -17.00
C LEU A 111 9.94 -2.77 -18.21
N LEU A 112 10.11 -4.09 -18.29
CA LEU A 112 10.59 -4.71 -19.52
C LEU A 112 9.74 -4.12 -20.65
N PRO A 113 10.35 -3.54 -21.72
CA PRO A 113 9.58 -3.31 -22.94
C PRO A 113 8.96 -4.66 -23.27
N ALA A 114 7.63 -4.69 -23.42
CA ALA A 114 6.90 -5.91 -23.73
C ALA A 114 7.70 -6.64 -24.81
N PRO A 115 8.01 -7.94 -24.65
CA PRO A 115 8.86 -8.67 -25.57
C PRO A 115 8.35 -8.35 -26.97
N SER A 116 9.14 -7.56 -27.70
CA SER A 116 8.80 -7.15 -29.05
C SER A 116 8.54 -8.45 -29.77
N ALA A 117 7.30 -8.62 -30.23
CA ALA A 117 6.83 -9.86 -30.85
C ALA A 117 7.94 -10.36 -31.79
N PRO A 118 8.29 -11.65 -31.75
CA PRO A 118 9.39 -12.18 -32.55
C PRO A 118 9.19 -11.66 -33.97
N LEU A 119 10.14 -10.84 -34.44
CA LEU A 119 10.12 -10.39 -35.82
C LEU A 119 9.98 -11.66 -36.66
N PRO A 120 9.03 -11.71 -37.62
CA PRO A 120 8.87 -12.83 -38.52
C PRO A 120 10.26 -13.18 -39.05
N THR A 121 10.71 -14.39 -38.75
CA THR A 121 11.99 -14.89 -39.20
C THR A 121 11.95 -14.90 -40.72
N GLU A 122 12.54 -13.88 -41.34
CA GLU A 122 12.76 -13.87 -42.77
C GLU A 122 13.66 -15.08 -43.08
N PRO A 123 13.24 -15.98 -43.98
CA PRO A 123 13.93 -17.24 -44.19
C PRO A 123 15.37 -17.00 -44.65
N THR A 124 16.31 -17.45 -43.82
CA THR A 124 17.74 -17.50 -44.10
C THR A 124 18.00 -18.22 -45.43
N ILE A 125 18.27 -17.45 -46.48
CA ILE A 125 18.83 -17.98 -47.73
C ILE A 125 20.28 -18.37 -47.45
N ALA A 126 20.54 -19.67 -47.52
CA ALA A 126 21.86 -20.26 -47.41
C ALA A 126 22.77 -19.81 -48.56
N SER A 127 23.82 -19.07 -48.24
CA SER A 127 25.06 -18.92 -49.02
C SER A 127 26.00 -18.05 -48.17
N ARG A 128 27.30 -18.27 -47.99
CA ARG A 128 28.34 -18.92 -48.78
C ARG A 128 29.56 -19.07 -47.84
N PRO A 129 30.39 -20.12 -47.95
CA PRO A 129 31.58 -20.26 -47.10
C PRO A 129 32.67 -19.29 -47.56
N GLU A 130 33.07 -18.36 -46.69
CA GLU A 130 34.22 -17.48 -46.93
C GLU A 130 35.41 -17.89 -46.04
N LYS A 131 36.57 -17.77 -46.68
CA LYS A 131 37.85 -18.47 -46.47
C LYS A 131 38.68 -17.81 -45.34
N PRO A 132 39.51 -18.55 -44.60
CA PRO A 132 40.35 -17.99 -43.55
C PRO A 132 41.64 -17.37 -44.13
N SER A 133 41.95 -16.11 -43.77
CA SER A 133 43.25 -15.51 -44.08
C SER A 133 43.77 -14.58 -42.95
N GLN A 134 44.78 -15.09 -42.24
CA GLN A 134 46.05 -14.48 -41.80
C GLN A 134 46.06 -13.16 -40.98
N LYS A 135 46.40 -13.30 -39.68
CA LYS A 135 47.63 -12.86 -38.93
C LYS A 135 48.37 -11.53 -39.30
N PRO A 136 49.29 -11.03 -38.44
CA PRO A 136 49.14 -9.93 -37.48
C PRO A 136 49.99 -8.67 -37.82
N THR A 137 49.72 -7.51 -37.23
CA THR A 137 50.73 -6.43 -37.20
C THR A 137 50.70 -5.66 -35.89
N SER A 138 51.77 -5.87 -35.13
CA SER A 138 52.31 -5.06 -34.06
C SER A 138 52.87 -3.73 -34.59
N VAL A 139 52.51 -2.59 -33.98
CA VAL A 139 53.31 -1.36 -34.06
C VAL A 139 53.38 -0.73 -32.67
N THR A 140 54.62 -0.52 -32.24
CA THR A 140 55.08 0.09 -31.00
C THR A 140 55.39 1.58 -31.24
N THR A 141 55.54 2.35 -30.14
CA THR A 141 56.43 3.53 -29.93
C THR A 141 55.83 4.94 -30.15
N PRO A 142 56.36 6.04 -29.56
CA PRO A 142 56.52 6.37 -28.12
C PRO A 142 56.09 7.83 -27.72
N LEU A 143 56.29 8.15 -26.43
CA LEU A 143 56.50 9.45 -25.73
C LEU A 143 56.31 10.79 -26.49
N ASN A 144 55.64 11.75 -25.82
CA ASN A 144 56.17 13.12 -25.70
C ASN A 144 55.59 13.87 -24.46
N PRO A 145 56.42 14.50 -23.60
CA PRO A 145 55.98 15.36 -22.51
C PRO A 145 56.01 16.84 -22.93
N ALA A 146 54.98 17.61 -22.61
CA ALA A 146 55.03 19.06 -22.71
C ALA A 146 54.15 19.72 -21.64
N SER A 147 54.77 20.70 -21.02
CA SER A 147 54.47 21.45 -19.83
C SER A 147 53.66 22.73 -20.12
N ILE A 148 53.41 23.52 -19.05
CA ILE A 148 53.13 24.99 -19.02
C ILE A 148 51.61 25.35 -18.98
N PRO A 149 51.15 26.47 -18.35
CA PRO A 149 51.56 27.22 -17.15
C PRO A 149 50.42 27.49 -16.12
N ARG A 150 50.82 27.98 -14.93
CA ARG A 150 50.01 28.69 -13.91
C ARG A 150 49.39 30.01 -14.42
N LEU A 151 48.19 30.39 -13.94
CA LEU A 151 47.79 31.74 -13.42
C LEU A 151 46.27 31.80 -13.06
N PRO A 152 45.71 32.87 -12.42
CA PRO A 152 45.83 33.30 -11.02
C PRO A 152 44.49 33.32 -10.23
N LYS A 153 44.64 33.37 -8.89
CA LYS A 153 43.94 34.21 -7.89
C LYS A 153 42.56 34.80 -8.29
N ARG A 154 41.48 34.34 -7.64
CA ARG A 154 40.19 35.04 -7.64
C ARG A 154 39.62 35.19 -6.23
N SER A 155 39.08 36.38 -6.04
CA SER A 155 38.73 37.15 -4.85
C SER A 155 37.53 36.64 -4.04
N GLU A 156 37.55 37.03 -2.77
CA GLU A 156 36.45 37.00 -1.79
C GLU A 156 35.13 37.57 -2.33
N PRO A 157 34.00 37.12 -1.75
CA PRO A 157 32.84 37.98 -1.60
C PRO A 157 32.42 38.09 -0.12
N THR A 158 32.61 39.31 0.39
CA THR A 158 31.65 40.16 1.09
C THR A 158 30.45 39.48 1.75
N VAL A 159 30.49 39.45 3.08
CA VAL A 159 29.36 39.17 3.98
C VAL A 159 28.53 40.45 4.13
N ILE A 160 27.27 40.42 3.69
CA ILE A 160 26.25 41.40 4.09
C ILE A 160 25.14 40.64 4.80
N GLY A 161 25.06 40.83 6.12
CA GLY A 161 23.87 40.52 6.89
C GLY A 161 22.83 41.62 6.74
N ARG A 162 21.54 41.25 6.86
CA ARG A 162 20.53 42.07 7.53
C ARG A 162 19.27 41.26 7.80
N ASP A 163 19.05 41.11 9.09
CA ASP A 163 17.85 40.86 9.87
C ASP A 163 16.52 41.11 9.15
N THR A 164 15.60 40.15 9.26
CA THR A 164 14.17 40.43 9.12
C THR A 164 13.43 39.81 10.31
N VAL A 165 12.84 40.71 11.07
CA VAL A 165 12.09 40.52 12.31
C VAL A 165 10.83 39.70 12.06
N THR A 166 10.71 38.56 12.73
CA THR A 166 9.50 37.73 12.73
C THR A 166 8.47 38.31 13.71
N ALA A 167 7.39 38.86 13.17
CA ALA A 167 6.22 39.26 13.94
C ALA A 167 5.42 38.04 14.40
N ARG A 168 5.07 38.03 15.70
CA ARG A 168 4.32 37.00 16.43
C ARG A 168 2.81 37.18 16.19
N PRO A 169 2.08 36.17 15.69
CA PRO A 169 0.62 36.25 15.60
C PRO A 169 -0.05 35.98 16.95
N ALA A 170 -1.08 36.76 17.28
CA ALA A 170 -1.90 36.64 18.48
C ALA A 170 -2.81 35.38 18.44
N PRO A 171 -3.16 34.79 19.60
CA PRO A 171 -4.01 33.61 19.69
C PRO A 171 -5.50 33.91 19.41
N PRO A 172 -6.27 32.96 18.85
CA PRO A 172 -7.70 33.14 18.57
C PRO A 172 -8.56 32.91 19.82
N ALA A 173 -9.63 33.71 19.93
CA ALA A 173 -10.60 33.70 21.02
C ALA A 173 -11.44 32.41 21.09
N GLU A 174 -11.72 31.97 22.33
CA GLU A 174 -12.57 30.83 22.66
C GLU A 174 -14.07 31.07 22.34
N PRO A 175 -14.79 30.06 21.83
CA PRO A 175 -16.23 30.13 21.65
C PRO A 175 -17.00 29.81 22.93
N ARG A 176 -18.02 30.64 23.23
CA ARG A 176 -18.93 30.49 24.38
C ARG A 176 -19.85 29.26 24.25
N PRO A 177 -20.29 28.65 25.38
CA PRO A 177 -21.21 27.51 25.36
C PRO A 177 -22.66 27.96 25.09
N VAL A 178 -23.36 27.22 24.23
CA VAL A 178 -24.79 27.40 23.96
C VAL A 178 -25.60 26.55 24.95
N THR A 179 -26.44 27.21 25.74
CA THR A 179 -27.40 26.63 26.69
C THR A 179 -28.51 25.87 25.97
N GLN A 180 -28.74 24.61 26.34
CA GLN A 180 -29.88 23.81 25.87
C GLN A 180 -31.14 24.10 26.72
N PRO A 181 -32.34 24.16 26.11
CA PRO A 181 -33.61 24.35 26.83
C PRO A 181 -34.13 23.03 27.47
N PRO A 182 -34.96 23.13 28.52
CA PRO A 182 -35.37 22.00 29.35
C PRO A 182 -36.47 21.11 28.73
N THR A 183 -36.34 19.82 29.02
CA THR A 183 -37.23 18.70 28.69
C THR A 183 -38.62 18.86 29.30
N ARG A 184 -39.66 18.59 28.49
CA ARG A 184 -41.08 18.57 28.89
C ARG A 184 -41.44 17.21 29.52
N PRO A 185 -42.25 17.14 30.59
CA PRO A 185 -42.71 15.88 31.17
C PRO A 185 -43.95 15.33 30.44
N ASP A 186 -43.97 14.00 30.26
CA ASP A 186 -45.08 13.25 29.68
C ASP A 186 -46.29 13.14 30.65
N PRO A 187 -47.54 13.10 30.14
CA PRO A 187 -48.72 12.80 30.94
C PRO A 187 -48.91 11.27 31.17
N PRO A 188 -49.54 10.88 32.30
CA PRO A 188 -49.80 9.48 32.62
C PRO A 188 -50.97 8.92 31.79
N ALA A 189 -50.69 7.91 30.97
CA ALA A 189 -51.73 7.19 30.23
C ALA A 189 -52.25 5.99 31.04
N VAL A 190 -53.56 5.99 31.20
CA VAL A 190 -54.43 5.07 31.92
C VAL A 190 -54.40 3.66 31.32
N SER A 191 -54.27 2.65 32.17
CA SER A 191 -54.43 1.23 31.82
C SER A 191 -55.92 0.88 31.63
N PRO A 192 -56.34 0.32 30.49
CA PRO A 192 -57.65 -0.30 30.35
C PRO A 192 -57.61 -1.75 30.86
N THR A 193 -58.56 -2.08 31.73
CA THR A 193 -58.87 -3.44 32.18
C THR A 193 -59.28 -4.31 30.99
N GLU A 194 -58.48 -5.34 30.71
CA GLU A 194 -58.71 -6.32 29.64
C GLU A 194 -59.69 -7.41 30.11
N PRO A 195 -60.80 -7.67 29.37
CA PRO A 195 -61.73 -8.73 29.69
C PRO A 195 -61.16 -10.12 29.36
N ALA A 196 -61.49 -11.10 30.22
CA ALA A 196 -61.04 -12.49 30.12
C ALA A 196 -61.35 -13.12 28.75
N THR A 197 -60.29 -13.43 28.00
CA THR A 197 -60.34 -14.11 26.71
C THR A 197 -60.41 -15.63 26.92
N ILE A 198 -61.42 -16.25 26.31
CA ILE A 198 -61.67 -17.70 26.27
C ILE A 198 -60.50 -18.40 25.56
N PRO A 199 -60.05 -19.60 25.98
CA PRO A 199 -58.90 -20.28 25.38
C PRO A 199 -59.28 -20.77 23.97
N GLN A 200 -58.78 -20.08 22.94
CA GLN A 200 -58.80 -20.61 21.58
C GLN A 200 -57.77 -21.74 21.45
N PRO A 201 -58.10 -22.82 20.72
CA PRO A 201 -57.18 -23.93 20.49
C PRO A 201 -55.93 -23.42 19.78
N ALA A 202 -54.76 -23.80 20.31
CA ALA A 202 -53.45 -23.36 19.86
C ALA A 202 -53.26 -23.65 18.36
N ASP A 203 -53.49 -22.62 17.54
CA ASP A 203 -53.13 -22.65 16.14
C ASP A 203 -51.61 -22.87 16.06
N VAL A 204 -51.23 -24.03 15.53
CA VAL A 204 -49.85 -24.44 15.29
C VAL A 204 -49.32 -23.59 14.14
N SER A 205 -49.06 -22.31 14.42
CA SER A 205 -48.48 -21.40 13.45
C SER A 205 -47.12 -21.98 13.06
N SER A 206 -47.06 -22.51 11.84
CA SER A 206 -45.84 -23.06 11.27
C SER A 206 -44.80 -21.93 11.28
N GLN A 207 -43.89 -21.94 12.25
CA GLN A 207 -42.82 -20.98 12.30
C GLN A 207 -42.03 -21.10 11.01
N ARG A 208 -42.24 -20.17 10.08
CA ARG A 208 -41.50 -20.08 8.83
C ARG A 208 -40.03 -19.91 9.21
N LYS A 209 -39.28 -21.01 9.13
CA LYS A 209 -37.83 -21.02 9.33
C LYS A 209 -37.21 -20.09 8.30
N ARG A 210 -36.93 -18.84 8.70
CA ARG A 210 -36.24 -17.88 7.84
C ARG A 210 -34.90 -18.49 7.42
N TYR A 211 -34.68 -18.57 6.11
CA TYR A 211 -33.51 -19.21 5.54
C TYR A 211 -32.26 -18.38 5.88
N ALA A 212 -31.50 -18.83 6.89
CA ALA A 212 -30.21 -18.25 7.28
C ALA A 212 -29.06 -19.08 6.68
N GLY A 213 -28.95 -19.07 5.35
CA GLY A 213 -27.88 -19.75 4.61
C GLY A 213 -26.67 -18.83 4.32
N PRO A 214 -25.53 -19.41 3.91
CA PRO A 214 -24.30 -18.66 3.58
C PRO A 214 -24.48 -17.67 2.43
N ALA A 215 -25.51 -17.82 1.59
CA ALA A 215 -25.86 -16.86 0.56
C ALA A 215 -26.11 -15.44 1.13
N TRP A 216 -26.64 -15.32 2.36
CA TRP A 216 -26.80 -14.02 3.03
C TRP A 216 -25.47 -13.40 3.48
N ALA A 217 -24.38 -14.18 3.56
CA ALA A 217 -23.05 -13.61 3.78
C ALA A 217 -22.53 -12.84 2.56
N LEU A 218 -23.04 -13.14 1.35
CA LEU A 218 -22.69 -12.37 0.14
C LEU A 218 -23.27 -10.95 0.19
N LEU A 219 -24.35 -10.71 0.94
CA LEU A 219 -24.84 -9.35 1.20
C LEU A 219 -23.84 -8.50 1.98
N SER A 220 -22.96 -9.10 2.79
CA SER A 220 -21.84 -8.37 3.40
C SER A 220 -20.80 -7.88 2.38
N ALA A 221 -20.71 -8.51 1.20
CA ALA A 221 -19.81 -8.03 0.14
C ALA A 221 -20.31 -6.72 -0.48
N VAL A 222 -21.63 -6.51 -0.51
CA VAL A 222 -22.24 -5.26 -0.98
C VAL A 222 -22.19 -4.20 0.11
N ALA A 223 -22.46 -4.58 1.35
CA ALA A 223 -22.45 -3.66 2.48
C ALA A 223 -21.75 -4.28 3.71
N PRO A 224 -20.49 -3.86 4.00
CA PRO A 224 -19.77 -4.31 5.18
C PRO A 224 -20.63 -4.11 6.44
N GLY A 225 -20.73 -5.16 7.27
CA GLY A 225 -21.53 -5.16 8.50
C GLY A 225 -22.98 -5.64 8.39
N VAL A 226 -23.61 -5.62 7.20
CA VAL A 226 -25.05 -5.92 7.06
C VAL A 226 -25.35 -7.42 7.08
N GLY A 227 -24.58 -8.24 6.35
CA GLY A 227 -24.89 -9.67 6.21
C GLY A 227 -24.80 -10.45 7.53
N ASN A 228 -24.02 -9.99 8.50
CA ASN A 228 -23.86 -10.64 9.79
C ASN A 228 -25.11 -10.51 10.70
N ILE A 229 -25.95 -9.47 10.51
CA ILE A 229 -27.23 -9.33 11.23
C ILE A 229 -28.15 -10.52 10.91
N PHE A 230 -28.13 -10.99 9.67
CA PHE A 230 -28.99 -12.09 9.21
C PHE A 230 -28.48 -13.48 9.63
N VAL A 231 -27.22 -13.60 10.05
CA VAL A 231 -26.64 -14.88 10.49
C VAL A 231 -26.88 -15.14 12.00
N GLN A 232 -27.21 -14.10 12.77
CA GLN A 232 -27.39 -14.18 14.23
C GLN A 232 -28.85 -14.22 14.67
N THR A 233 -29.59 -15.23 14.22
CA THR A 233 -30.88 -15.62 14.83
C THR A 233 -30.64 -16.71 15.88
N PRO A 234 -31.34 -16.71 17.04
CA PRO A 234 -32.57 -15.98 17.33
C PRO A 234 -32.41 -14.59 17.98
N ASN A 235 -31.28 -14.31 18.65
CA ASN A 235 -31.08 -13.05 19.38
C ASN A 235 -29.95 -12.22 18.76
N PRO A 236 -30.24 -11.30 17.82
CA PRO A 236 -29.23 -10.46 17.21
C PRO A 236 -28.71 -9.47 18.25
N LYS A 237 -27.50 -9.71 18.78
CA LYS A 237 -26.82 -8.71 19.61
C LYS A 237 -26.26 -7.63 18.69
N VAL A 238 -26.95 -6.49 18.63
CA VAL A 238 -26.50 -5.28 17.94
C VAL A 238 -25.30 -4.70 18.70
N GLY A 239 -24.12 -5.31 18.52
CA GLY A 239 -22.87 -4.85 19.13
C GLY A 239 -22.30 -3.63 18.40
N LEU A 240 -20.99 -3.38 18.57
CA LEU A 240 -20.22 -2.27 17.97
C LEU A 240 -20.14 -2.27 16.42
N ARG A 241 -20.94 -3.09 15.74
CA ARG A 241 -20.83 -3.37 14.31
C ARG A 241 -21.36 -2.26 13.40
N PRO A 242 -22.46 -1.55 13.71
CA PRO A 242 -22.88 -0.39 12.93
C PRO A 242 -21.78 0.67 12.86
N PHE A 243 -21.00 0.84 13.94
CA PHE A 243 -19.87 1.77 13.97
C PHE A 243 -18.76 1.38 12.99
N ILE A 244 -18.51 0.08 12.77
CA ILE A 244 -17.53 -0.38 11.77
C ILE A 244 -18.01 -0.01 10.36
N ALA A 245 -19.29 -0.21 10.06
CA ALA A 245 -19.86 0.16 8.77
C ALA A 245 -19.77 1.67 8.56
N VAL A 246 -20.21 2.47 9.53
CA VAL A 246 -20.12 3.94 9.50
C VAL A 246 -18.68 4.39 9.34
N GLY A 247 -17.73 3.79 10.06
CA GLY A 247 -16.30 4.11 9.93
C GLY A 247 -15.72 3.77 8.55
N CYS A 248 -16.10 2.62 7.98
CA CYS A 248 -15.65 2.20 6.66
C CYS A 248 -16.18 3.11 5.55
N TYR A 249 -17.49 3.39 5.54
CA TYR A 249 -18.10 4.33 4.60
C TYR A 249 -17.60 5.76 4.80
N GLY A 250 -17.39 6.18 6.05
CA GLY A 250 -16.80 7.47 6.37
C GLY A 250 -15.39 7.63 5.81
N LEU A 251 -14.54 6.60 5.94
CA LEU A 251 -13.19 6.59 5.34
C LEU A 251 -13.22 6.61 3.82
N LEU A 252 -14.13 5.87 3.17
CA LEU A 252 -14.29 5.92 1.72
C LEU A 252 -14.73 7.31 1.26
N ALA A 253 -15.76 7.88 1.88
CA ALA A 253 -16.24 9.22 1.56
C ALA A 253 -15.15 10.28 1.77
N TYR A 254 -14.45 10.22 2.90
CA TYR A 254 -13.31 11.10 3.19
C TYR A 254 -12.21 10.95 2.13
N GLY A 255 -11.85 9.72 1.75
CA GLY A 255 -10.88 9.48 0.69
C GLY A 255 -11.30 10.12 -0.63
N LEU A 256 -12.55 9.93 -1.06
CA LEU A 256 -13.07 10.52 -2.30
C LEU A 256 -13.02 12.06 -2.27
N ILE A 257 -13.36 12.68 -1.14
CA ILE A 257 -13.24 14.13 -0.96
C ILE A 257 -11.78 14.59 -1.08
N GLU A 258 -10.84 13.90 -0.43
CA GLU A 258 -9.41 14.23 -0.54
C GLU A 258 -8.86 14.03 -1.96
N ARG A 259 -9.40 13.07 -2.73
CA ARG A 259 -9.06 12.89 -4.15
C ARG A 259 -9.50 14.08 -5.00
N LEU A 260 -10.68 14.64 -4.74
CA LEU A 260 -11.17 15.82 -5.43
C LEU A 260 -10.27 17.02 -5.14
N LYS A 261 -9.98 17.28 -3.86
CA LYS A 261 -9.04 18.35 -3.46
C LYS A 261 -7.67 18.20 -4.11
N SER A 262 -7.14 16.98 -4.16
CA SER A 262 -5.85 16.70 -4.82
C SER A 262 -5.86 17.11 -6.29
N ARG A 263 -6.95 16.82 -7.01
CA ARG A 263 -7.11 17.21 -8.42
C ARG A 263 -7.25 18.72 -8.59
N ASP A 264 -8.00 19.37 -7.71
CA ASP A 264 -8.21 20.81 -7.77
C ASP A 264 -6.88 21.58 -7.57
N GLU A 265 -6.10 21.20 -6.56
CA GLU A 265 -4.78 21.77 -6.30
C GLU A 265 -3.78 21.48 -7.45
N PHE A 266 -3.86 20.28 -8.04
CA PHE A 266 -3.03 19.92 -9.18
C PHE A 266 -3.39 20.72 -10.44
N ALA A 267 -4.67 21.00 -10.66
CA ALA A 267 -5.12 21.85 -11.77
C ALA A 267 -4.61 23.30 -11.61
N VAL A 268 -4.47 23.79 -10.38
CA VAL A 268 -3.83 25.10 -10.11
C VAL A 268 -2.34 25.04 -10.42
N TYR A 269 -1.64 23.96 -10.02
CA TYR A 269 -0.24 23.72 -10.37
C TYR A 269 -0.01 23.76 -11.88
N GLU A 270 -0.86 23.10 -12.69
CA GLU A 270 -0.72 23.08 -14.15
C GLU A 270 -0.89 24.46 -14.81
N ARG A 271 -1.67 25.35 -14.20
CA ARG A 271 -1.89 26.73 -14.71
C ARG A 271 -0.73 27.67 -14.38
N GLN A 272 0.09 27.34 -13.37
CA GLN A 272 1.21 28.18 -12.93
C GLN A 272 2.40 27.99 -13.89
N LYS A 273 2.77 29.04 -14.62
CA LYS A 273 3.97 29.03 -15.49
C LYS A 273 5.28 29.15 -14.71
N ASN A 274 5.23 29.67 -13.48
CA ASN A 274 6.40 29.86 -12.63
C ASN A 274 6.60 28.65 -11.71
N SER A 275 7.72 27.94 -11.88
CA SER A 275 8.05 26.74 -11.09
C SER A 275 8.13 27.01 -9.59
N VAL A 276 8.61 28.18 -9.17
CA VAL A 276 8.74 28.55 -7.75
C VAL A 276 7.38 28.72 -7.09
N LEU A 277 6.41 29.29 -7.80
CA LEU A 277 5.03 29.47 -7.31
C LEU A 277 4.19 28.20 -7.46
N ALA A 278 4.55 27.30 -8.38
CA ALA A 278 3.84 26.05 -8.62
C ALA A 278 4.17 24.97 -7.57
N GLU A 279 5.41 24.94 -7.07
CA GLU A 279 5.89 23.95 -6.09
C GLU A 279 4.95 23.73 -4.87
N PRO A 280 4.45 24.75 -4.16
CA PRO A 280 3.57 24.53 -3.01
C PRO A 280 2.25 23.85 -3.39
N TYR A 281 1.68 24.15 -4.57
CA TYR A 281 0.45 23.51 -5.05
C TYR A 281 0.68 22.04 -5.38
N TYR A 282 1.83 21.70 -5.97
CA TYR A 282 2.21 20.31 -6.22
C TYR A 282 2.35 19.53 -4.91
N GLN A 283 3.06 20.08 -3.93
CA GLN A 283 3.23 19.44 -2.62
C GLN A 283 1.89 19.25 -1.91
N LYS A 284 1.00 20.25 -1.97
CA LYS A 284 -0.34 20.17 -1.39
C LYS A 284 -1.21 19.12 -2.09
N ALA A 285 -1.22 19.10 -3.43
CA ALA A 285 -1.91 18.10 -4.23
C ALA A 285 -1.44 16.68 -3.88
N ASN A 286 -0.13 16.48 -3.75
CA ASN A 286 0.45 15.18 -3.40
C ASN A 286 0.10 14.78 -1.95
N SER A 287 0.06 15.73 -1.01
CA SER A 287 -0.36 15.47 0.37
C SER A 287 -1.81 14.98 0.46
N HIS A 288 -2.73 15.61 -0.30
CA HIS A 288 -4.12 15.17 -0.41
C HIS A 288 -4.23 13.78 -1.07
N TYR A 289 -3.43 13.53 -2.11
CA TYR A 289 -3.38 12.22 -2.77
C TYR A 289 -2.94 11.11 -1.80
N HIS A 290 -1.93 11.35 -0.97
CA HIS A 290 -1.48 10.39 0.03
C HIS A 290 -2.58 10.09 1.06
N ARG A 291 -3.32 11.10 1.53
CA ARG A 291 -4.45 10.91 2.45
C ARG A 291 -5.59 10.10 1.81
N TYR A 292 -5.96 10.42 0.57
CA TYR A 292 -6.90 9.64 -0.23
C TYR A 292 -6.48 8.17 -0.31
N TYR A 293 -5.22 7.94 -0.69
CA TYR A 293 -4.67 6.61 -0.88
C TYR A 293 -4.68 5.79 0.40
N LEU A 294 -4.27 6.39 1.53
CA LEU A 294 -4.31 5.74 2.82
C LEU A 294 -5.75 5.43 3.25
N ALA A 295 -6.65 6.41 3.20
CA ALA A 295 -8.03 6.26 3.65
C ALA A 295 -8.81 5.21 2.84
N THR A 296 -8.65 5.19 1.51
CA THR A 296 -9.35 4.21 0.66
C THR A 296 -8.81 2.81 0.85
N ARG A 297 -7.49 2.63 0.97
CA ARG A 297 -6.90 1.31 1.21
C ARG A 297 -7.25 0.75 2.58
N THR A 298 -7.25 1.59 3.62
CA THR A 298 -7.67 1.15 4.96
C THR A 298 -9.14 0.75 4.97
N ALA A 299 -10.02 1.51 4.30
CA ALA A 299 -11.42 1.14 4.18
C ALA A 299 -11.62 -0.20 3.45
N ILE A 300 -10.95 -0.39 2.31
CA ILE A 300 -11.00 -1.67 1.56
C ILE A 300 -10.50 -2.84 2.41
N ALA A 301 -9.40 -2.65 3.15
CA ALA A 301 -8.85 -3.69 4.02
C ALA A 301 -9.82 -4.06 5.16
N VAL A 302 -10.45 -3.07 5.79
CA VAL A 302 -11.46 -3.29 6.85
C VAL A 302 -12.69 -4.00 6.29
N ALA A 303 -13.18 -3.58 5.12
CA ALA A 303 -14.31 -4.22 4.45
C ALA A 303 -14.01 -5.69 4.10
N ALA A 304 -12.84 -5.97 3.51
CA ALA A 304 -12.42 -7.32 3.17
C ALA A 304 -12.31 -8.21 4.42
N ALA A 305 -11.74 -7.69 5.51
CA ALA A 305 -11.64 -8.41 6.77
C ALA A 305 -13.04 -8.77 7.33
N ASP A 306 -14.01 -7.86 7.27
CA ASP A 306 -15.39 -8.11 7.73
C ASP A 306 -16.10 -9.18 6.89
N VAL A 307 -15.92 -9.17 5.57
CA VAL A 307 -16.48 -10.19 4.66
C VAL A 307 -15.89 -11.57 4.95
N ILE A 308 -14.56 -11.67 5.07
CA ILE A 308 -13.87 -12.94 5.39
C ILE A 308 -14.34 -13.48 6.74
N LEU A 309 -14.45 -12.61 7.75
CA LEU A 309 -14.93 -12.99 9.08
C LEU A 309 -16.37 -13.47 9.07
N THR A 310 -17.24 -12.80 8.32
CA THR A 310 -18.65 -13.18 8.20
C THR A 310 -18.79 -14.52 7.48
N PHE A 311 -18.00 -14.74 6.43
CA PHE A 311 -17.95 -16.01 5.71
C PHE A 311 -17.48 -17.18 6.58
N LEU A 312 -16.36 -17.02 7.31
CA LEU A 312 -15.85 -18.04 8.23
C LEU A 312 -16.85 -18.38 9.33
N ARG A 313 -17.56 -17.37 9.87
CA ARG A 313 -18.66 -17.61 10.82
C ARG A 313 -19.83 -18.34 10.18
N GLY A 314 -20.19 -18.01 8.94
CA GLY A 314 -21.22 -18.70 8.18
C GLY A 314 -20.92 -20.18 8.01
N LEU A 315 -19.67 -20.52 7.63
CA LEU A 315 -19.22 -21.91 7.51
C LEU A 315 -19.31 -22.66 8.84
N ARG A 316 -18.83 -22.05 9.93
CA ARG A 316 -18.89 -22.66 11.27
C ARG A 316 -20.33 -22.88 11.76
N ASN A 317 -21.22 -21.91 11.53
CA ASN A 317 -22.63 -22.07 11.87
C ASN A 317 -23.31 -23.18 11.04
N ASN A 318 -22.88 -23.37 9.78
CA ASN A 318 -23.39 -24.46 8.95
C ASN A 318 -22.92 -25.83 9.46
N GLN A 319 -21.65 -25.94 9.89
CA GLN A 319 -21.12 -27.15 10.51
C GLN A 319 -21.88 -27.51 11.78
N LEU A 320 -22.05 -26.57 12.72
CA LEU A 320 -22.81 -26.79 13.96
C LEU A 320 -24.26 -27.20 13.68
N ARG A 321 -24.90 -26.62 12.67
CA ARG A 321 -26.24 -27.04 12.25
C ARG A 321 -26.25 -28.44 11.62
N SER A 322 -25.23 -28.79 10.86
CA SER A 322 -25.11 -30.12 10.27
C SER A 322 -24.92 -31.19 11.36
N GLU A 323 -24.15 -30.88 12.40
CA GLU A 323 -23.97 -31.74 13.57
C GLU A 323 -25.26 -31.85 14.38
N ALA A 324 -25.93 -30.73 14.67
CA ALA A 324 -27.23 -30.74 15.35
C ALA A 324 -28.29 -31.54 14.57
N ARG A 325 -28.30 -31.44 13.23
CA ARG A 325 -29.18 -32.26 12.38
C ARG A 325 -28.81 -33.73 12.40
N ARG A 326 -27.53 -34.09 12.49
CA ARG A 326 -27.09 -35.49 12.63
C ARG A 326 -27.57 -36.08 13.95
N LEU A 327 -27.52 -35.30 15.03
CA LEU A 327 -28.03 -35.72 16.33
C LEU A 327 -29.57 -35.78 16.37
N GLN A 328 -30.26 -34.92 15.62
CA GLN A 328 -31.73 -34.87 15.57
C GLN A 328 -32.36 -35.60 14.37
N SER A 329 -31.58 -36.31 13.54
CA SER A 329 -32.14 -36.96 12.36
C SER A 329 -32.81 -38.27 12.74
N VAL A 330 -34.11 -38.19 13.00
CA VAL A 330 -35.01 -39.33 12.80
C VAL A 330 -34.91 -39.71 11.33
N THR A 331 -34.27 -40.85 11.04
CA THR A 331 -34.20 -41.36 9.68
C THR A 331 -35.30 -42.38 9.50
N PHE A 332 -36.26 -42.05 8.63
CA PHE A 332 -37.32 -42.94 8.22
C PHE A 332 -36.92 -43.56 6.88
N ARG A 333 -36.68 -44.87 6.86
CA ARG A 333 -36.43 -45.61 5.62
C ARG A 333 -37.62 -46.51 5.34
N PRO A 334 -38.52 -46.12 4.41
CA PRO A 334 -39.53 -47.05 3.91
C PRO A 334 -38.84 -48.16 3.11
N GLY A 335 -39.33 -49.39 3.26
CA GLY A 335 -38.81 -50.59 2.61
C GLY A 335 -39.93 -51.62 2.39
N ILE A 336 -39.60 -52.69 1.68
CA ILE A 336 -40.49 -53.83 1.50
C ILE A 336 -39.71 -55.07 1.93
N GLN A 337 -40.21 -55.80 2.90
CA GLN A 337 -39.58 -57.03 3.38
C GLN A 337 -40.61 -58.16 3.29
N ALA A 338 -40.29 -59.21 2.53
CA ALA A 338 -41.19 -60.32 2.22
C ALA A 338 -42.54 -59.89 1.59
N GLY A 339 -42.54 -58.88 0.73
CA GLY A 339 -43.74 -58.40 0.05
C GLY A 339 -44.66 -57.50 0.89
N GLN A 340 -44.33 -57.21 2.15
CA GLN A 340 -45.07 -56.26 2.98
C GLN A 340 -44.34 -54.91 3.11
N PRO A 341 -45.06 -53.78 3.07
CA PRO A 341 -44.48 -52.47 3.30
C PRO A 341 -44.04 -52.34 4.76
N THR A 342 -42.76 -52.11 4.99
CA THR A 342 -42.17 -51.90 6.31
C THR A 342 -41.49 -50.54 6.37
N ALA A 343 -41.45 -49.93 7.55
CA ALA A 343 -40.72 -48.69 7.75
C ALA A 343 -39.80 -48.81 8.96
N VAL A 344 -38.52 -48.58 8.75
CA VAL A 344 -37.53 -48.57 9.83
C VAL A 344 -37.34 -47.13 10.26
N MET A 345 -37.78 -46.83 11.47
CA MET A 345 -37.49 -45.57 12.16
C MET A 345 -36.23 -45.77 13.00
N ARG A 346 -35.13 -45.10 12.63
CA ARG A 346 -33.94 -45.04 13.48
C ARG A 346 -33.92 -43.70 14.22
N TYR A 347 -33.91 -43.78 15.54
CA TYR A 347 -33.74 -42.66 16.44
C TYR A 347 -32.35 -42.79 17.08
N SER A 348 -31.49 -41.80 16.87
CA SER A 348 -30.20 -41.70 17.55
C SER A 348 -30.29 -40.58 18.58
N PHE A 349 -30.05 -40.90 19.85
CA PHE A 349 -29.95 -39.94 20.94
C PHE A 349 -28.48 -39.60 21.20
#